data_AF-A0A916Q5H8-F1
#
_entry.id   AF-A0A916Q5H8-F1
#
_cell.length_a   1.000
_cell.length_b   1.000
_cell.length_c   1.000
_cell.angle_alpha   90.00
_cell.angle_beta   90.00
_cell.angle_gamma   90.00
#
_symmetry.space_group_name_H-M   'P 1'
#
loop_
_entity.id
_entity.type
_entity.pdbx_description
1 polymer ?
#
loop_
_entity_poly.entity_id
_entity_poly.type
_entity_poly.pdbx_seq_one_letter_code
_entity_poly.pdbx_strand_id
1 'polypeptide(L)' 'MNISDKLRSLTYSLDIQMAGLYFWCGNFVIQFGCTEVDDEPFYYPFVVPRFIGFGFALPNGFSWHTPFAQFKRFYQIN' A
#
# COMPACT_ATOMS: atom_id res chain seq x y z
N MET A 1 13.81 0.10 -8.72
CA MET A 1 12.65 0.47 -7.89
C MET A 1 13.06 0.31 -6.44
N ASN A 2 13.14 1.41 -5.70
CA ASN A 2 13.55 1.39 -4.30
C ASN A 2 12.44 0.68 -3.49
N ILE A 3 12.77 -0.01 -2.40
CA ILE A 3 11.77 -0.76 -1.60
C ILE A 3 10.61 0.14 -1.14
N SER A 4 10.92 1.42 -0.88
CA SER A 4 9.94 2.46 -0.58
C SER A 4 8.89 2.59 -1.68
N ASP A 5 9.27 2.53 -2.96
CA ASP A 5 8.35 2.73 -4.09
C ASP A 5 7.36 1.57 -4.24
N LYS A 6 7.78 0.34 -3.93
CA LYS A 6 6.88 -0.83 -3.96
C LYS A 6 5.83 -0.75 -2.87
N LEU A 7 6.23 -0.38 -1.65
CA LEU A 7 5.29 -0.16 -0.55
C LEU A 7 4.37 1.02 -0.83
N ARG A 8 4.87 2.09 -1.46
CA ARG A 8 4.05 3.23 -1.90
C ARG A 8 3.02 2.83 -2.97
N SER A 9 3.44 2.09 -4.00
CA SER A 9 2.55 1.57 -5.06
C SER A 9 1.45 0.66 -4.52
N LEU A 10 1.80 -0.21 -3.58
CA LEU A 10 0.83 -1.01 -2.84
C LEU A 10 -0.16 -0.12 -2.07
N THR A 11 0.34 0.87 -1.33
CA THR A 11 -0.50 1.77 -0.51
C THR A 11 -1.45 2.59 -1.37
N TYR A 12 -0.94 3.16 -2.46
CA TYR A 12 -1.73 3.89 -3.44
C TYR A 12 -2.84 3.01 -4.02
N SER A 13 -2.52 1.77 -4.41
CA SER A 13 -3.48 0.83 -4.97
C SER A 13 -4.58 0.43 -3.98
N LEU A 14 -4.23 0.30 -2.69
CA LEU A 14 -5.21 0.07 -1.61
C LEU A 14 -6.12 1.29 -1.41
N ASP A 15 -5.56 2.50 -1.42
CA ASP A 15 -6.31 3.76 -1.24
C ASP A 15 -7.32 4.01 -2.36
N ILE A 16 -6.94 3.76 -3.61
CA ILE A 16 -7.83 3.90 -4.77
C ILE A 16 -8.73 2.67 -4.97
N GLN A 17 -8.64 1.66 -4.09
CA GLN A 17 -9.40 0.41 -4.18
C GLN A 17 -9.22 -0.33 -5.51
N MET A 18 -8.00 -0.27 -6.07
CA MET A 18 -7.67 -0.95 -7.32
C MET A 18 -7.89 -2.45 -7.15
N ALA A 19 -8.62 -3.08 -8.07
CA ALA A 19 -8.93 -4.50 -7.97
C ALA A 19 -7.65 -5.36 -8.03
N GLY A 20 -7.41 -6.13 -6.98
CA GLY A 20 -6.18 -6.91 -6.85
C GLY A 20 -6.04 -7.70 -5.56
N LEU A 21 -4.99 -8.52 -5.51
CA LEU A 21 -4.54 -9.25 -4.33
C LEU A 21 -3.20 -8.67 -3.87
N TYR A 22 -3.12 -8.30 -2.60
CA TYR A 22 -2.01 -7.57 -2.02
C TYR A 22 -1.50 -8.31 -0.78
N PHE A 23 -0.19 -8.49 -0.67
CA PHE A 23 0.48 -9.01 0.51
C PHE A 23 1.75 -8.24 0.75
N TRP A 24 2.02 -7.90 2.00
CA TRP A 24 3.29 -7.29 2.39
C TRP A 24 3.79 -7.83 3.71
N CYS A 25 5.11 -7.96 3.83
CA CYS A 25 5.83 -8.36 5.03
C CYS A 25 7.19 -7.65 5.09
N GLY A 26 7.30 -6.59 5.88
CA GLY A 26 8.43 -5.67 5.90
C GLY A 26 8.64 -5.05 4.53
N ASN A 27 9.78 -5.39 3.93
CA ASN A 27 10.18 -4.91 2.61
C ASN A 27 9.73 -5.83 1.46
N PHE A 28 9.11 -6.97 1.79
CA PHE A 28 8.60 -7.92 0.82
C PHE A 28 7.17 -7.55 0.45
N VAL A 29 6.91 -7.44 -0.85
CA VAL A 29 5.59 -7.08 -1.40
C VAL A 29 5.25 -8.02 -2.56
N ILE A 30 4.06 -8.59 -2.52
CA ILE A 30 3.42 -9.31 -3.62
C ILE A 30 2.12 -8.56 -3.95
N GLN A 31 1.92 -8.25 -5.23
CA GLN A 31 0.74 -7.56 -5.70
C GLN A 31 0.32 -8.10 -7.07
N PHE A 32 -0.96 -8.47 -7.19
CA PHE A 32 -1.61 -8.91 -8.42
C PHE A 32 -2.77 -7.97 -8.72
N GLY A 33 -2.71 -7.19 -9.80
CA GLY A 33 -3.73 -6.18 -10.12
C GLY A 33 -3.44 -4.81 -9.50
N CYS A 34 -2.25 -4.27 -9.74
CA CYS A 34 -1.77 -3.02 -9.15
C CYS A 34 -1.45 -2.00 -10.24
N THR A 35 -1.47 -0.72 -9.91
CA THR A 35 -0.91 0.35 -10.74
C THR A 35 0.37 0.91 -10.12
N GLU A 36 1.28 1.35 -10.97
CA GLU A 36 2.38 2.20 -10.51
C GLU A 36 1.81 3.47 -9.88
N VAL A 37 2.52 4.02 -8.90
CA VAL A 37 2.12 5.30 -8.29
C VAL A 37 2.19 6.36 -9.38
N ASP A 38 1.07 7.01 -9.64
CA ASP A 38 1.05 8.22 -10.45
C ASP A 38 1.48 9.40 -9.55
N ASP A 39 2.75 9.78 -9.67
CA ASP A 39 3.35 10.88 -8.90
C ASP A 39 3.11 12.25 -9.56
N GLU A 40 2.25 12.33 -10.59
CA GLU A 40 1.84 13.59 -11.23
C GLU A 40 0.40 14.01 -10.86
N PRO A 41 0.15 15.30 -10.57
CA PRO A 41 1.11 16.39 -10.42
C PRO A 41 1.78 16.44 -9.04
N PHE A 42 1.41 15.57 -8.10
CA PHE A 42 1.93 15.55 -6.73
C PHE A 42 2.34 14.16 -6.28
N TYR A 43 3.50 14.11 -5.62
CA TYR A 43 4.05 12.89 -5.02
C TYR A 43 3.12 12.28 -3.97
N TYR A 44 2.83 10.98 -4.08
CA TYR A 44 2.02 10.27 -3.09
C TYR A 44 2.87 9.85 -1.87
N PRO A 45 2.67 10.44 -0.67
CA PRO A 45 3.64 10.35 0.42
C PRO A 45 3.36 9.22 1.42
N PHE A 46 2.36 8.37 1.18
CA PHE A 46 1.92 7.38 2.14
C PHE A 46 2.47 5.98 1.85
N VAL A 47 2.73 5.24 2.93
CA VAL A 47 3.09 3.82 2.91
C VAL A 47 2.25 3.07 3.93
N VAL A 48 1.99 1.79 3.66
CA VAL A 48 1.30 0.92 4.60
C VAL A 48 2.05 0.90 5.92
N PRO A 49 1.39 1.18 7.04
CA PRO A 49 2.06 1.49 8.30
C PRO A 49 2.63 0.28 9.03
N ARG A 50 2.43 -0.93 8.50
CA ARG A 50 2.43 -2.15 9.30
C ARG A 50 3.33 -3.20 8.68
N PHE A 51 4.10 -3.84 9.56
CA PHE A 51 5.09 -4.82 9.15
C PHE A 51 4.49 -5.97 8.34
N ILE A 52 3.25 -6.39 8.59
CA ILE A 52 2.63 -7.46 7.81
C ILE A 52 1.16 -7.15 7.55
N GLY A 53 0.67 -7.53 6.38
CA GLY A 53 -0.74 -7.41 6.02
C GLY A 53 -1.10 -8.11 4.72
N PHE A 54 -2.40 -8.28 4.53
CA PHE A 54 -2.98 -8.73 3.28
C PHE A 54 -4.17 -7.83 2.91
N GLY A 55 -4.38 -7.61 1.62
CA GLY A 55 -5.51 -6.88 1.07
C GLY A 55 -6.07 -7.62 -0.13
N PHE A 56 -7.38 -7.55 -0.30
CA PHE A 56 -8.02 -7.92 -1.55
C PHE A 56 -9.06 -6.86 -1.92
N ALA A 57 -9.01 -6.44 -3.17
CA ALA A 57 -9.97 -5.53 -3.76
C ALA A 57 -10.64 -6.24 -4.94
N LEU A 58 -11.96 -6.25 -4.94
CA LEU A 58 -12.79 -6.64 -6.06
C LEU A 58 -13.51 -5.40 -6.59
N PRO A 59 -14.00 -5.41 -7.83
CA PRO A 59 -14.72 -4.26 -8.42
C PRO A 59 -15.87 -3.70 -7.56
N ASN A 60 -16.42 -4.51 -6.65
CA ASN A 60 -17.59 -4.17 -5.83
C ASN A 60 -17.30 -4.15 -4.32
N GLY A 61 -16.04 -4.22 -3.91
CA GLY A 61 -15.71 -4.24 -2.48
C GLY A 61 -14.23 -4.43 -2.20
N PHE A 62 -13.78 -3.78 -1.13
CA PHE A 62 -12.41 -3.84 -0.67
C PHE A 62 -12.38 -4.32 0.78
N SER A 63 -11.50 -5.27 1.08
CA SER A 63 -11.18 -5.64 2.45
C SER A 63 -9.69 -5.90 2.56
N TRP A 64 -9.10 -5.39 3.63
CA TRP A 64 -7.72 -5.66 3.97
C TRP A 64 -7.64 -5.87 5.46
N HIS A 65 -6.69 -6.72 5.84
CA HIS A 65 -6.46 -7.07 7.21
C HIS A 65 -4.98 -6.94 7.50
N THR A 66 -4.70 -6.31 8.63
CA THR A 66 -3.39 -6.41 9.26
C THR A 66 -3.59 -6.99 10.66
N PRO A 67 -2.69 -7.84 11.15
CA PRO A 67 -2.87 -8.52 12.45
C PRO A 67 -2.75 -7.61 13.68
N PHE A 68 -2.66 -6.30 13.51
CA PHE A 68 -2.65 -5.30 14.58
C PHE A 68 -3.56 -4.10 14.14
N ALA A 69 -3.95 -3.17 15.01
CA ALA A 69 -5.10 -2.30 14.68
C ALA A 69 -4.81 -0.84 14.25
N GLN A 70 -3.57 -0.33 14.28
CA GLN A 70 -3.32 1.11 14.10
C GLN A 70 -2.36 1.48 12.95
N PHE A 71 -2.70 2.55 12.23
CA PHE A 71 -1.83 3.22 11.27
C PHE A 71 -0.79 4.08 12.01
N LYS A 72 0.49 4.03 11.60
CA LYS A 72 1.57 4.85 12.14
C LYS A 72 1.94 5.93 11.11
N ARG A 73 1.68 7.20 11.43
CA ARG A 73 2.09 8.35 10.62
C ARG A 73 3.59 8.60 10.85
N PHE A 74 4.39 8.62 9.79
CA PHE A 74 5.78 9.07 9.90
C PHE A 74 5.80 10.61 9.79
N TYR A 75 6.37 11.28 10.79
CA TYR A 75 6.75 12.68 10.68
C TYR A 75 8.18 12.73 10.12
N GLN A 76 8.38 13.53 9.07
CA GLN A 76 9.69 13.84 8.53
C GLN A 76 10.39 14.75 9.54
N ILE A 77 11.40 14.24 10.23
CA ILE A 77 12.27 15.04 11.09
C ILE A 77 13.27 15.71 10.14
N ASN A 78 13.18 17.04 10.03
CA ASN A 78 14.18 17.88 9.35
C ASN A 78 15.55 17.76 10.01
#